data_AF-B8HE50-F1
#
_entry.id   AF-B8HE50-F1
#
_cell.length_a   1.000
_cell.length_b   1.000
_cell.length_c   1.000
_cell.angle_alpha   90.00
_cell.angle_beta   90.00
_cell.angle_gamma   90.00
#
_symmetry.space_group_name_H-M   'P 1'
#
loop_
_entity.id
_entity.type
_entity.pdbx_description
1 polymer ?
#
loop_
_entity_poly.entity_id
_entity_poly.type
_entity_poly.pdbx_seq_one_letter_code
_entity_poly.pdbx_strand_id
1 'polypeptide(L)'
;MISGFVYEQAAYQDTPLYDLARTLLLLRDTEIVAPEIPQRDWTEILGVDLDEWLMIVFALATAAKNNSGQLDRTAPSRDNWQDIDHRLDPERVDIVLRQLTVDVDTFRMKTASAPSTADHLWRFSFNQLKSTPFIDFSQGALVAPQYLFVLQAMMIENIFYRVGRKWKLFPEELGYRVEAYTGRQLRHARFSSVTPEITYDSGSKKSVDWLAVITDTVLLVECKSAKLSLDVRAGGPGALPFLEDRIGKARNQIAKTKGLIEDSKPGFEDFKGLLPLGLIVTAEPVHIANESVFTARLPSAECPTLVVSLKELELLCQLGAEEMIRTIRAIVGDPDFTTLTVEHAIRQNTDRLNANGHNKIIEKAFDATLKLGQKVEANLSGVDRT
;
A
#
# COMPACT_ATOMS: atom_id res chain seq x y z
N MET A 1 -14.54 -4.09 16.33
CA MET A 1 -13.47 -4.38 17.33
C MET A 1 -12.41 -5.33 16.79
N ILE A 2 -12.75 -6.31 15.94
CA ILE A 2 -11.78 -7.21 15.27
C ILE A 2 -10.85 -6.45 14.31
N SER A 3 -11.36 -5.44 13.60
CA SER A 3 -10.62 -4.64 12.62
C SER A 3 -9.37 -3.94 13.17
N GLY A 4 -9.44 -3.37 14.37
CA GLY A 4 -8.30 -2.71 15.00
C GLY A 4 -7.18 -3.69 15.42
N PHE A 5 -7.55 -4.89 15.88
CA PHE A 5 -6.59 -5.94 16.23
C PHE A 5 -5.89 -6.48 14.97
N VAL A 6 -6.62 -6.66 13.87
CA VAL A 6 -6.03 -7.05 12.58
C VAL A 6 -5.06 -5.98 12.08
N TYR A 7 -5.44 -4.71 12.12
CA TYR A 7 -4.57 -3.62 11.66
C TYR A 7 -3.23 -3.60 12.40
N GLU A 8 -3.23 -3.92 13.70
CA GLU A 8 -2.01 -4.03 14.49
C GLU A 8 -1.19 -5.27 14.12
N GLN A 9 -1.79 -6.46 14.08
CA GLN A 9 -1.06 -7.72 13.94
C GLN A 9 -0.61 -8.02 12.50
N ALA A 10 -1.38 -7.59 11.48
CA ALA A 10 -1.12 -7.93 10.09
C ALA A 10 0.27 -7.44 9.63
N ALA A 11 0.67 -6.24 10.04
CA ALA A 11 1.97 -5.66 9.70
C ALA A 11 3.18 -6.47 10.23
N TYR A 12 2.98 -7.36 11.20
CA TYR A 12 4.02 -8.24 11.76
C TYR A 12 4.07 -9.63 11.11
N GLN A 13 3.05 -9.99 10.33
CA GLN A 13 2.93 -11.29 9.67
C GLN A 13 3.29 -11.24 8.18
N ASP A 14 3.37 -10.03 7.63
CA ASP A 14 3.72 -9.80 6.23
C ASP A 14 5.22 -9.85 5.99
N THR A 15 5.60 -10.27 4.79
CA THR A 15 6.99 -10.22 4.35
C THR A 15 7.30 -8.78 3.88
N PRO A 16 8.18 -8.02 4.58
CA PRO A 16 8.42 -6.60 4.31
C PRO A 16 8.93 -6.30 2.90
N LEU A 17 9.45 -7.32 2.22
CA LEU A 17 10.00 -7.20 0.88
C LEU A 17 8.93 -7.09 -0.21
N TYR A 18 7.71 -7.62 0.00
CA TYR A 18 6.60 -7.39 -0.93
C TYR A 18 6.15 -5.92 -0.88
N ASP A 19 6.16 -5.33 0.32
CA ASP A 19 5.86 -3.91 0.49
C ASP A 19 6.93 -3.02 -0.14
N LEU A 20 8.21 -3.40 -0.01
CA LEU A 20 9.33 -2.76 -0.69
C LEU A 20 9.17 -2.75 -2.21
N ALA A 21 8.89 -3.94 -2.79
CA ALA A 21 8.66 -4.08 -4.22
C ALA A 21 7.45 -3.25 -4.68
N ARG A 22 6.36 -3.22 -3.90
CA ARG A 22 5.19 -2.39 -4.19
C ARG A 22 5.52 -0.89 -4.17
N THR A 23 6.29 -0.43 -3.19
CA THR A 23 6.72 0.98 -3.13
C THR A 23 7.50 1.36 -4.38
N LEU A 24 8.48 0.55 -4.80
CA LEU A 24 9.26 0.77 -6.03
C LEU A 24 8.36 0.78 -7.26
N LEU A 25 7.50 -0.22 -7.38
CA LEU A 25 6.60 -0.33 -8.51
C LEU A 25 5.66 0.87 -8.62
N LEU A 26 5.11 1.33 -7.51
CA LEU A 26 4.16 2.43 -7.50
C LEU A 26 4.83 3.79 -7.74
N LEU A 27 5.93 4.08 -7.04
CA LEU A 27 6.55 5.41 -7.01
C LEU A 27 7.63 5.62 -8.08
N ARG A 28 8.18 4.55 -8.66
CA ARG A 28 9.24 4.60 -9.68
C ARG A 28 8.81 3.96 -11.00
N ASP A 29 8.40 2.69 -10.99
CA ASP A 29 8.26 1.90 -12.23
C ASP A 29 6.90 2.03 -12.92
N THR A 30 5.93 2.65 -12.28
CA THR A 30 4.61 2.87 -12.87
C THR A 30 4.58 4.26 -13.49
N GLU A 31 4.53 4.29 -14.81
CA GLU A 31 4.33 5.50 -15.59
C GLU A 31 2.91 6.03 -15.37
N ILE A 32 2.80 7.35 -15.22
CA ILE A 32 1.52 8.06 -15.13
C ILE A 32 1.38 9.01 -16.31
N VAL A 33 0.15 9.20 -16.79
CA VAL A 33 -0.16 10.20 -17.82
C VAL A 33 -0.81 11.39 -17.14
N ALA A 34 0.01 12.25 -16.54
CA ALA A 34 -0.43 13.42 -15.80
C ALA A 34 0.54 14.60 -16.03
N PRO A 35 0.39 15.37 -17.12
CA PRO A 35 1.34 16.43 -17.49
C PRO A 35 1.46 17.56 -16.46
N GLU A 36 0.47 17.72 -15.58
CA GLU A 36 0.48 18.65 -14.46
C GLU A 36 1.39 18.21 -13.29
N ILE A 37 1.78 16.94 -13.24
CA ILE A 37 2.66 16.41 -12.20
C ILE A 37 4.11 16.62 -12.64
N PRO A 38 4.91 17.42 -11.91
CA PRO A 38 6.30 17.64 -12.26
C PRO A 38 7.15 16.41 -12.00
N GLN A 39 8.24 16.27 -12.75
CA GLN A 39 9.29 15.30 -12.42
C GLN A 39 9.82 15.59 -11.01
N ARG A 40 9.98 14.54 -10.22
CA ARG A 40 10.43 14.62 -8.83
C ARG A 40 11.92 14.31 -8.73
N ASP A 41 12.61 15.09 -7.91
CA ASP A 41 13.95 14.80 -7.44
C ASP A 41 13.86 14.31 -5.98
N TRP A 42 13.96 13.00 -5.77
CA TRP A 42 13.82 12.40 -4.44
C TRP A 42 14.88 12.84 -3.44
N THR A 43 16.05 13.26 -3.93
CA THR A 43 17.16 13.75 -3.08
C THR A 43 16.76 14.99 -2.29
N GLU A 44 15.82 15.79 -2.80
CA GLU A 44 15.29 16.98 -2.12
C GLU A 44 14.57 16.71 -0.79
N ILE A 45 14.08 15.48 -0.59
CA ILE A 45 13.32 15.07 0.61
C ILE A 45 14.13 14.05 1.40
N LEU A 46 14.57 13.00 0.72
CA LEU A 46 15.17 11.83 1.32
C LEU A 46 16.69 12.01 1.49
N GLY A 47 17.27 13.05 0.87
CA GLY A 47 18.71 13.31 0.84
C GLY A 47 19.48 12.34 -0.07
N VAL A 48 18.80 11.34 -0.62
CA VAL A 48 19.28 10.29 -1.52
C VAL A 48 18.13 9.96 -2.49
N ASP A 49 18.41 9.21 -3.56
CA ASP A 49 17.34 8.74 -4.44
C ASP A 49 16.42 7.71 -3.75
N LEU A 50 15.21 7.53 -4.26
CA LEU A 50 14.22 6.61 -3.67
C LEU A 50 14.77 5.19 -3.53
N ASP A 51 15.50 4.69 -4.53
CA ASP A 51 16.07 3.33 -4.53
C ASP A 51 17.13 3.17 -3.44
N GLU A 52 17.92 4.22 -3.21
CA GLU A 52 18.95 4.25 -2.19
C GLU A 52 18.33 4.31 -0.81
N TRP A 53 17.32 5.18 -0.62
CA TRP A 53 16.54 5.24 0.62
C TRP A 53 16.01 3.87 1.02
N LEU A 54 15.36 3.19 0.07
CA LEU A 54 14.75 1.89 0.29
C LEU A 54 15.80 0.81 0.63
N MET A 55 16.93 0.79 -0.07
CA MET A 55 18.02 -0.17 0.21
C MET A 55 18.69 0.11 1.57
N ILE A 56 18.97 1.37 1.88
CA ILE A 56 19.59 1.76 3.15
C ILE A 56 18.66 1.46 4.32
N VAL A 57 17.37 1.78 4.24
CA VAL A 57 16.40 1.46 5.29
C VAL A 57 16.34 -0.05 5.55
N PHE A 58 16.35 -0.86 4.48
CA PHE A 58 16.37 -2.32 4.61
C PHE A 58 17.65 -2.82 5.30
N ALA A 59 18.83 -2.29 4.93
CA ALA A 59 20.09 -2.63 5.57
C ALA A 59 20.11 -2.23 7.06
N LEU A 60 19.66 -1.01 7.39
CA LEU A 60 19.54 -0.51 8.76
C LEU A 60 18.61 -1.39 9.61
N ALA A 61 17.47 -1.79 9.06
CA ALA A 61 16.54 -2.68 9.75
C ALA A 61 17.13 -4.07 9.98
N THR A 62 17.88 -4.60 9.01
CA THR A 62 18.56 -5.91 9.11
C THR A 62 19.65 -5.86 10.16
N ALA A 63 20.48 -4.81 10.16
CA ALA A 63 21.50 -4.58 11.18
C ALA A 63 20.87 -4.48 12.57
N ALA A 64 19.83 -3.66 12.74
CA ALA A 64 19.11 -3.54 14.01
C ALA A 64 18.50 -4.87 14.45
N LYS A 65 17.90 -5.65 13.55
CA LYS A 65 17.35 -6.98 13.85
C LYS A 65 18.43 -7.93 14.39
N ASN A 66 19.60 -7.95 13.75
CA ASN A 66 20.69 -8.85 14.12
C ASN A 66 21.40 -8.41 15.42
N ASN A 67 21.38 -7.12 15.74
CA ASN A 67 22.03 -6.53 16.91
C ASN A 67 21.04 -6.18 18.03
N SER A 68 19.95 -6.94 18.17
CA SER A 68 18.98 -6.78 19.27
C SER A 68 18.42 -5.34 19.40
N GLY A 69 18.19 -4.70 18.26
CA GLY A 69 17.72 -3.32 18.13
C GLY A 69 18.82 -2.27 18.23
N GLN A 70 20.07 -2.62 18.49
CA GLN A 70 21.16 -1.65 18.60
C GLN A 70 21.86 -1.43 17.25
N LEU A 71 22.30 -0.20 17.02
CA LEU A 71 23.11 0.17 15.88
C LEU A 71 24.21 1.11 16.35
N ASP A 72 25.45 0.68 16.23
CA ASP A 72 26.61 1.53 16.45
C ASP A 72 26.90 2.33 15.17
N ARG A 73 26.80 3.66 15.26
CA ARG A 73 27.06 4.58 14.15
C ARG A 73 28.51 4.54 13.67
N THR A 74 29.43 4.14 14.55
CA THR A 74 30.87 4.21 14.33
C THR A 74 31.50 2.85 14.03
N ALA A 75 30.69 1.79 13.98
CA ALA A 75 31.18 0.45 13.73
C ALA A 75 31.84 0.36 12.34
N PRO A 76 33.12 -0.05 12.26
CA PRO A 76 33.82 -0.20 10.97
C PRO A 76 33.13 -1.20 10.04
N SER A 77 32.40 -2.16 10.60
CA SER A 77 31.59 -3.14 9.84
C SER A 77 30.52 -2.49 8.96
N ARG A 78 30.06 -1.29 9.32
CA ARG A 78 29.12 -0.49 8.53
C ARG A 78 29.74 0.03 7.25
N ASP A 79 31.00 0.45 7.30
CA ASP A 79 31.68 1.04 6.15
C ASP A 79 31.94 -0.01 5.05
N ASN A 80 32.02 -1.29 5.44
CA ASN A 80 32.12 -2.41 4.51
C ASN A 80 30.79 -2.73 3.78
N TRP A 81 29.67 -2.05 4.11
CA TRP A 81 28.39 -2.29 3.41
C TRP A 81 28.45 -1.88 1.94
N GLN A 82 29.29 -0.89 1.61
CA GLN A 82 29.49 -0.44 0.24
C GLN A 82 30.08 -1.53 -0.67
N ASP A 83 30.90 -2.43 -0.12
CA ASP A 83 31.46 -3.59 -0.85
C ASP A 83 30.37 -4.59 -1.26
N ILE A 84 29.26 -4.60 -0.51
CA ILE A 84 28.09 -5.41 -0.80
C ILE A 84 27.25 -4.75 -1.89
N ASP A 85 26.98 -3.45 -1.72
CA ASP A 85 26.22 -2.62 -2.64
C ASP A 85 26.66 -1.16 -2.57
N HIS A 86 27.10 -0.60 -3.70
CA HIS A 86 27.55 0.79 -3.81
C HIS A 86 26.57 1.85 -3.29
N ARG A 87 25.26 1.55 -3.22
CA ARG A 87 24.23 2.45 -2.67
C ARG A 87 24.28 2.55 -1.14
N LEU A 88 24.93 1.59 -0.48
CA LEU A 88 25.20 1.60 0.96
C LEU A 88 26.50 2.34 1.29
N ASP A 89 26.82 3.36 0.50
CA ASP A 89 27.92 4.28 0.77
C ASP A 89 27.74 4.92 2.17
N PRO A 90 28.81 5.04 2.99
CA PRO A 90 28.71 5.54 4.36
C PRO A 90 28.05 6.92 4.48
N GLU A 91 28.34 7.84 3.54
CA GLU A 91 27.77 9.20 3.57
C GLU A 91 26.25 9.15 3.34
N ARG A 92 25.81 8.33 2.38
CA ARG A 92 24.38 8.12 2.08
C ARG A 92 23.67 7.43 3.24
N VAL A 93 24.29 6.42 3.84
CA VAL A 93 23.75 5.75 5.04
C VAL A 93 23.57 6.75 6.17
N ASP A 94 24.54 7.63 6.40
CA ASP A 94 24.46 8.67 7.44
C ASP A 94 23.37 9.71 7.14
N ILE A 95 23.15 10.08 5.88
CA ILE A 95 22.03 10.96 5.48
C ILE A 95 20.70 10.33 5.88
N VAL A 96 20.44 9.09 5.49
CA VAL A 96 19.18 8.38 5.79
C VAL A 96 19.04 8.16 7.30
N LEU A 97 20.10 7.71 7.97
CA LEU A 97 20.08 7.43 9.40
C LEU A 97 19.74 8.68 10.22
N ARG A 98 20.27 9.86 9.84
CA ARG A 98 19.88 11.14 10.47
C ARG A 98 18.38 11.42 10.35
N GLN A 99 17.75 11.09 9.22
CA GLN A 99 16.31 11.29 9.03
C GLN A 99 15.43 10.30 9.82
N LEU A 100 15.99 9.17 10.22
CA LEU A 100 15.31 8.12 10.96
C LEU A 100 15.60 8.16 12.47
N THR A 101 16.48 9.05 12.91
CA THR A 101 16.89 9.16 14.31
C THR A 101 16.29 10.38 14.99
N VAL A 102 15.99 10.26 16.28
CA VAL A 102 15.62 11.36 17.17
C VAL A 102 16.29 11.17 18.52
N ASP A 103 16.64 12.26 19.21
CA ASP A 103 17.11 12.19 20.60
C ASP A 103 15.94 11.95 21.58
N VAL A 104 16.25 11.53 22.80
CA VAL A 104 15.25 11.19 23.84
C VAL A 104 14.32 12.37 24.17
N ASP A 105 14.85 13.59 24.28
CA ASP A 105 14.07 14.75 24.69
C ASP A 105 13.10 15.17 23.59
N THR A 106 13.58 15.22 22.35
CA THR A 106 12.75 15.47 21.16
C THR A 106 11.72 14.36 20.97
N PHE A 107 12.07 13.09 21.22
CA PHE A 107 11.12 11.97 21.16
C PHE A 107 9.96 12.17 22.13
N ARG A 108 10.27 12.49 23.40
CA ARG A 108 9.26 12.75 24.44
C ARG A 108 8.40 13.95 24.09
N MET A 109 9.00 15.05 23.66
CA MET A 109 8.30 16.27 23.25
C MET A 109 7.33 16.00 22.09
N LYS A 110 7.79 15.32 21.03
CA LYS A 110 6.95 15.00 19.87
C LYS A 110 5.80 14.08 20.25
N THR A 111 6.07 13.06 21.07
CA THR A 111 5.05 12.13 21.56
C THR A 111 3.98 12.88 22.37
N ALA A 112 4.39 13.78 23.27
CA ALA A 112 3.46 14.59 24.09
C ALA A 112 2.65 15.61 23.26
N SER A 113 3.22 16.10 22.15
CA SER A 113 2.55 17.04 21.24
C SER A 113 1.59 16.37 20.24
N ALA A 114 1.63 15.04 20.13
CA ALA A 114 0.79 14.32 19.19
C ALA A 114 -0.69 14.38 19.64
N PRO A 115 -1.65 14.39 18.69
CA PRO A 115 -3.06 14.31 19.04
C PRO A 115 -3.34 13.09 19.92
N SER A 116 -3.96 13.31 21.09
CA SER A 116 -4.38 12.22 21.95
C SER A 116 -5.62 11.54 21.37
N THR A 117 -5.66 10.21 21.46
CA THR A 117 -6.90 9.45 21.26
C THR A 117 -7.58 9.25 22.61
N ALA A 118 -8.88 8.95 22.62
CA ALA A 118 -9.56 8.53 23.85
C ALA A 118 -8.84 7.32 24.49
N ASP A 119 -8.90 7.19 25.82
CA ASP A 119 -8.13 6.17 26.57
C ASP A 119 -8.37 4.74 26.05
N HIS A 120 -9.62 4.40 25.73
CA HIS A 120 -9.98 3.08 25.17
C HIS A 120 -9.48 2.85 23.73
N LEU A 121 -8.98 3.89 23.07
CA LEU A 121 -8.38 3.88 21.74
C LEU A 121 -6.87 4.16 21.77
N TRP A 122 -6.25 4.26 22.95
CA TRP A 122 -4.84 4.64 23.11
C TRP A 122 -3.87 3.81 22.25
N ARG A 123 -4.17 2.54 22.01
CA ARG A 123 -3.39 1.66 21.11
C ARG A 123 -3.30 2.16 19.66
N PHE A 124 -4.25 2.99 19.21
CA PHE A 124 -4.26 3.64 17.90
C PHE A 124 -3.66 5.05 17.89
N SER A 125 -3.17 5.52 19.04
CA SER A 125 -2.46 6.78 19.14
C SER A 125 -1.25 6.79 18.20
N PHE A 126 -0.88 7.99 17.78
CA PHE A 126 0.34 8.19 17.02
C PHE A 126 1.55 7.63 17.79
N ASN A 127 2.31 6.76 17.13
CA ASN A 127 3.56 6.23 17.67
C ASN A 127 4.72 6.94 16.97
N GLN A 128 5.50 7.72 17.72
CA GLN A 128 6.64 8.48 17.20
C GLN A 128 7.68 7.59 16.50
N LEU A 129 7.80 6.32 16.89
CA LEU A 129 8.70 5.35 16.24
C LEU A 129 8.36 5.10 14.77
N LYS A 130 7.11 5.32 14.33
CA LYS A 130 6.77 5.24 12.90
C LYS A 130 7.46 6.31 12.05
N SER A 131 7.79 7.45 12.67
CA SER A 131 8.44 8.58 11.97
C SER A 131 9.97 8.59 12.16
N THR A 132 10.44 8.29 13.36
CA THR A 132 11.88 8.23 13.71
C THR A 132 12.11 6.97 14.54
N PRO A 133 12.33 5.82 13.87
CA PRO A 133 12.40 4.52 14.54
C PRO A 133 13.66 4.31 15.37
N PHE A 134 14.71 5.12 15.17
CA PHE A 134 15.92 5.10 16.00
C PHE A 134 15.86 6.21 17.06
N ILE A 135 16.26 5.86 18.29
CA ILE A 135 16.43 6.77 19.41
C ILE A 135 17.93 6.89 19.72
N ASP A 136 18.41 8.12 19.79
CA ASP A 136 19.77 8.45 20.21
C ASP A 136 19.79 8.73 21.71
N PHE A 137 20.53 7.91 22.46
CA PHE A 137 20.73 8.04 23.90
C PHE A 137 22.02 8.81 24.26
N SER A 138 22.68 9.44 23.29
CA SER A 138 23.89 10.25 23.46
C SER A 138 25.14 9.46 23.93
N GLN A 139 25.10 8.13 23.88
CA GLN A 139 26.18 7.22 24.27
C GLN A 139 26.79 6.46 23.06
N GLY A 140 26.63 7.00 21.85
CA GLY A 140 27.16 6.40 20.61
C GLY A 140 26.29 5.27 20.02
N ALA A 141 25.52 4.58 20.84
CA ALA A 141 24.57 3.55 20.39
C ALA A 141 23.20 4.16 20.04
N LEU A 142 22.73 3.87 18.83
CA LEU A 142 21.34 4.07 18.45
C LEU A 142 20.52 2.84 18.79
N VAL A 143 19.30 3.06 19.25
CA VAL A 143 18.37 1.98 19.57
C VAL A 143 17.14 2.10 18.71
N ALA A 144 16.84 1.07 17.94
CA ALA A 144 15.54 0.80 17.35
C ALA A 144 14.80 -0.21 18.24
N PRO A 145 13.86 0.23 19.11
CA PRO A 145 13.14 -0.66 20.02
C PRO A 145 12.37 -1.78 19.30
N GLN A 146 12.00 -1.53 18.04
CA GLN A 146 11.34 -2.49 17.17
C GLN A 146 11.82 -2.24 15.72
N TYR A 147 12.66 -3.13 15.21
CA TYR A 147 13.26 -3.01 13.87
C TYR A 147 12.21 -2.96 12.75
N LEU A 148 11.01 -3.53 12.97
CA LEU A 148 9.93 -3.45 11.99
C LEU A 148 9.48 -2.00 11.74
N PHE A 149 9.58 -1.09 12.72
CA PHE A 149 9.31 0.34 12.46
C PHE A 149 10.37 0.98 11.56
N VAL A 150 11.59 0.44 11.53
CA VAL A 150 12.61 0.84 10.54
C VAL A 150 12.14 0.43 9.14
N LEU A 151 11.72 -0.82 8.96
CA LEU A 151 11.18 -1.30 7.67
C LEU A 151 9.95 -0.51 7.23
N GLN A 152 9.08 -0.13 8.16
CA GLN A 152 7.90 0.67 7.86
C GLN A 152 8.24 2.01 7.20
N ALA A 153 9.44 2.57 7.39
CA ALA A 153 9.86 3.79 6.71
C ALA A 153 9.97 3.65 5.17
N MET A 154 9.96 2.42 4.65
CA MET A 154 9.90 2.10 3.22
C MET A 154 8.47 2.08 2.66
N MET A 155 7.45 2.03 3.51
CA MET A 155 6.06 1.92 3.06
C MET A 155 5.57 3.23 2.48
N ILE A 156 4.73 3.15 1.44
CA ILE A 156 4.08 4.29 0.78
C ILE A 156 3.39 5.22 1.79
N GLU A 157 2.82 4.67 2.86
CA GLU A 157 2.25 5.44 3.97
C GLU A 157 3.27 6.41 4.58
N ASN A 158 4.43 5.92 5.00
CA ASN A 158 5.41 6.73 5.68
C ASN A 158 6.15 7.66 4.71
N ILE A 159 6.36 7.23 3.46
CA ILE A 159 6.89 8.11 2.42
C ILE A 159 5.94 9.28 2.17
N PHE A 160 4.63 9.03 2.06
CA PHE A 160 3.62 10.07 1.88
C PHE A 160 3.72 11.18 2.94
N TYR A 161 3.85 10.82 4.22
CA TYR A 161 3.99 11.81 5.29
C TYR A 161 5.32 12.57 5.27
N ARG A 162 6.40 11.96 4.76
CA ARG A 162 7.69 12.64 4.57
C ARG A 162 7.64 13.65 3.44
N VAL A 163 7.08 13.27 2.29
CA VAL A 163 7.07 14.14 1.09
C VAL A 163 5.97 15.20 1.12
N GLY A 164 4.82 14.91 1.75
CA GLY A 164 3.62 15.75 1.68
C GLY A 164 3.80 17.17 2.24
N ARG A 165 4.86 17.43 3.02
CA ARG A 165 5.21 18.77 3.49
C ARG A 165 5.83 19.66 2.41
N LYS A 166 6.53 19.09 1.44
CA LYS A 166 7.27 19.83 0.40
C LYS A 166 6.61 19.67 -0.97
N TRP A 167 6.12 18.49 -1.29
CA TRP A 167 5.44 18.22 -2.57
C TRP A 167 3.92 18.30 -2.40
N LYS A 168 3.37 19.50 -2.60
CA LYS A 168 1.94 19.77 -2.44
C LYS A 168 1.05 18.91 -3.35
N LEU A 169 1.50 18.60 -4.57
CA LEU A 169 0.78 17.79 -5.55
C LEU A 169 1.01 16.27 -5.40
N PHE A 170 1.71 15.84 -4.34
CA PHE A 170 1.98 14.42 -4.15
C PHE A 170 0.72 13.58 -3.88
N PRO A 171 -0.31 14.06 -3.16
CA PRO A 171 -1.56 13.31 -3.02
C PRO A 171 -2.26 13.02 -4.35
N GLU A 172 -2.29 13.99 -5.25
CA GLU A 172 -2.83 13.86 -6.60
C GLU A 172 -1.98 12.91 -7.45
N GLU A 173 -0.65 13.07 -7.42
CA GLU A 173 0.30 12.15 -8.05
C GLU A 173 0.10 10.70 -7.57
N LEU A 174 -0.09 10.50 -6.26
CA LEU A 174 -0.36 9.17 -5.70
C LEU A 174 -1.68 8.60 -6.23
N GLY A 175 -2.71 9.44 -6.46
CA GLY A 175 -3.95 9.05 -7.14
C GLY A 175 -3.66 8.44 -8.51
N TYR A 176 -3.00 9.19 -9.38
CA TYR A 176 -2.65 8.72 -10.73
C TYR A 176 -1.77 7.46 -10.71
N ARG A 177 -0.84 7.37 -9.77
CA ARG A 177 0.01 6.17 -9.62
C ARG A 177 -0.80 4.95 -9.20
N VAL A 178 -1.74 5.09 -8.28
CA VAL A 178 -2.63 4.00 -7.84
C VAL A 178 -3.51 3.53 -9.01
N GLU A 179 -4.07 4.46 -9.78
CA GLU A 179 -4.85 4.14 -10.99
C GLU A 179 -4.00 3.39 -12.02
N ALA A 180 -2.86 3.93 -12.42
CA ALA A 180 -1.98 3.32 -13.40
C ALA A 180 -1.46 1.94 -12.95
N TYR A 181 -1.09 1.82 -11.68
CA TYR A 181 -0.61 0.56 -11.10
C TYR A 181 -1.73 -0.50 -11.04
N THR A 182 -2.96 -0.09 -10.72
CA THR A 182 -4.13 -0.97 -10.78
C THR A 182 -4.33 -1.53 -12.17
N GLY A 183 -4.29 -0.68 -13.21
CA GLY A 183 -4.37 -1.13 -14.60
C GLY A 183 -3.23 -2.09 -15.00
N ARG A 184 -2.01 -1.86 -14.48
CA ARG A 184 -0.87 -2.78 -14.68
C ARG A 184 -1.13 -4.16 -14.06
N GLN A 185 -1.69 -4.21 -12.84
CA GLN A 185 -2.05 -5.46 -12.16
C GLN A 185 -3.20 -6.19 -12.88
N LEU A 186 -4.24 -5.48 -13.33
CA LEU A 186 -5.34 -6.07 -14.10
C LEU A 186 -4.85 -6.71 -15.41
N ARG A 187 -3.95 -6.05 -16.14
CA ARG A 187 -3.34 -6.64 -17.35
C ARG A 187 -2.54 -7.91 -17.03
N HIS A 188 -1.88 -7.96 -15.86
CA HIS A 188 -1.18 -9.16 -15.41
C HIS A 188 -2.11 -10.34 -15.14
N ALA A 189 -3.33 -10.07 -14.64
CA ALA A 189 -4.35 -11.09 -14.41
C ALA A 189 -4.90 -11.71 -15.72
N ARG A 190 -4.57 -11.17 -16.90
CA ARG A 190 -4.97 -11.69 -18.23
C ARG A 190 -6.47 -11.68 -18.49
N PHE A 191 -7.14 -10.58 -18.13
CA PHE A 191 -8.48 -10.28 -18.65
C PHE A 191 -8.44 -10.22 -20.20
N SER A 192 -9.55 -10.56 -20.87
CA SER A 192 -9.64 -10.51 -22.33
C SER A 192 -9.52 -9.09 -22.89
N SER A 193 -9.96 -8.11 -22.11
CA SER A 193 -9.69 -6.69 -22.35
C SER A 193 -9.52 -5.94 -21.02
N VAL A 194 -8.66 -4.92 -21.03
CA VAL A 194 -8.47 -3.97 -19.92
C VAL A 194 -8.44 -2.57 -20.51
N THR A 195 -9.55 -1.87 -20.37
CA THR A 195 -9.77 -0.54 -20.94
C THR A 195 -9.67 0.51 -19.82
N PRO A 196 -8.87 1.58 -19.99
CA PRO A 196 -8.84 2.69 -19.04
C PRO A 196 -10.18 3.43 -19.04
N GLU A 197 -10.32 4.43 -18.16
CA GLU A 197 -11.47 5.32 -18.11
C GLU A 197 -11.94 5.79 -19.49
N ILE A 198 -13.26 5.77 -19.69
CA ILE A 198 -13.91 6.22 -20.92
C ILE A 198 -14.46 7.62 -20.67
N THR A 199 -14.02 8.57 -21.50
CA THR A 199 -14.57 9.93 -21.50
C THR A 199 -15.81 10.01 -22.38
N TYR A 200 -16.88 10.60 -21.87
CA TYR A 200 -18.16 10.73 -22.57
C TYR A 200 -18.80 12.11 -22.35
N ASP A 201 -19.97 12.37 -22.94
CA ASP A 201 -20.63 13.69 -22.96
C ASP A 201 -19.66 14.79 -23.44
N SER A 202 -19.15 14.61 -24.66
CA SER A 202 -18.18 15.51 -25.31
C SER A 202 -16.87 15.71 -24.53
N GLY A 203 -16.47 14.71 -23.73
CA GLY A 203 -15.22 14.71 -22.97
C GLY A 203 -15.32 15.35 -21.59
N SER A 204 -16.51 15.77 -21.16
CA SER A 204 -16.71 16.46 -19.87
C SER A 204 -16.85 15.52 -18.67
N LYS A 205 -17.14 14.22 -18.91
CA LYS A 205 -17.37 13.23 -17.87
C LYS A 205 -16.55 11.97 -18.11
N LYS A 206 -16.26 11.27 -17.02
CA LYS A 206 -15.45 10.05 -16.97
C LYS A 206 -16.24 8.92 -16.32
N SER A 207 -15.98 7.69 -16.76
CA SER A 207 -16.43 6.46 -16.11
C SER A 207 -15.64 6.17 -14.83
N VAL A 208 -15.73 4.94 -14.33
CA VAL A 208 -14.70 4.37 -13.44
C VAL A 208 -13.34 4.32 -14.13
N ASP A 209 -12.27 4.20 -13.33
CA ASP A 209 -10.87 4.25 -13.78
C ASP A 209 -10.47 3.10 -14.71
N TRP A 210 -11.04 1.90 -14.51
CA TRP A 210 -10.81 0.75 -15.39
C TRP A 210 -12.06 -0.10 -15.61
N LEU A 211 -12.17 -0.63 -16.83
CA LEU A 211 -13.12 -1.68 -17.20
C LEU A 211 -12.30 -2.90 -17.65
N ALA A 212 -12.50 -4.05 -17.02
CA ALA A 212 -11.82 -5.29 -17.38
C ALA A 212 -12.82 -6.41 -17.69
N VAL A 213 -12.68 -7.06 -18.85
CA VAL A 213 -13.65 -8.07 -19.32
C VAL A 213 -13.04 -9.46 -19.21
N ILE A 214 -13.86 -10.42 -18.77
CA ILE A 214 -13.57 -11.85 -18.89
C ILE A 214 -14.89 -12.59 -19.11
N THR A 215 -14.94 -13.42 -20.15
CA THR A 215 -16.09 -14.25 -20.50
C THR A 215 -17.39 -13.43 -20.64
N ASP A 216 -18.29 -13.52 -19.65
CA ASP A 216 -19.60 -12.86 -19.60
C ASP A 216 -19.64 -11.71 -18.58
N THR A 217 -18.49 -11.31 -18.03
CA THR A 217 -18.39 -10.38 -16.91
C THR A 217 -17.58 -9.15 -17.27
N VAL A 218 -18.05 -7.99 -16.83
CA VAL A 218 -17.27 -6.75 -16.81
C VAL A 218 -17.00 -6.34 -15.36
N LEU A 219 -15.72 -6.24 -15.03
CA LEU A 219 -15.23 -5.72 -13.76
C LEU A 219 -15.06 -4.20 -13.88
N LEU A 220 -15.83 -3.45 -13.11
CA LEU A 220 -15.81 -2.00 -13.01
C LEU A 220 -14.94 -1.60 -11.81
N VAL A 221 -13.78 -1.00 -12.07
CA VAL A 221 -12.77 -0.73 -11.03
C VAL A 221 -12.60 0.76 -10.79
N GLU A 222 -12.80 1.17 -9.54
CA GLU A 222 -12.59 2.54 -9.07
C GLU A 222 -11.47 2.59 -8.03
N CYS A 223 -10.51 3.48 -8.21
CA CYS A 223 -9.34 3.63 -7.36
C CYS A 223 -9.52 4.78 -6.36
N LYS A 224 -8.98 4.64 -5.15
CA LYS A 224 -8.95 5.68 -4.12
C LYS A 224 -7.60 5.70 -3.40
N SER A 225 -6.91 6.83 -3.47
CA SER A 225 -5.61 7.03 -2.80
C SER A 225 -5.69 7.78 -1.47
N ALA A 226 -6.90 8.17 -1.05
CA ALA A 226 -7.09 8.97 0.16
C ALA A 226 -6.59 8.23 1.42
N LYS A 227 -5.78 8.93 2.23
CA LYS A 227 -5.26 8.42 3.50
C LYS A 227 -6.37 8.33 4.55
N LEU A 228 -6.30 7.29 5.36
CA LEU A 228 -7.15 7.16 6.55
C LEU A 228 -6.62 8.08 7.65
N SER A 229 -7.50 8.83 8.31
CA SER A 229 -7.13 9.55 9.53
C SER A 229 -6.89 8.57 10.68
N LEU A 230 -6.18 9.01 11.73
CA LEU A 230 -5.98 8.20 12.94
C LEU A 230 -7.32 7.74 13.56
N ASP A 231 -8.32 8.63 13.58
CA ASP A 231 -9.66 8.33 14.07
C ASP A 231 -10.33 7.22 13.26
N VAL A 232 -10.24 7.28 11.92
CA VAL A 232 -10.80 6.25 11.03
C VAL A 232 -10.09 4.91 11.24
N ARG A 233 -8.76 4.90 11.36
CA ARG A 233 -7.97 3.68 11.64
C ARG A 233 -8.31 3.06 12.99
N ALA A 234 -8.61 3.89 13.98
CA ALA A 234 -9.06 3.45 15.31
C ALA A 234 -10.49 2.90 15.32
N GLY A 235 -11.23 2.99 14.22
CA GLY A 235 -12.66 2.69 14.17
C GLY A 235 -13.49 3.68 14.99
N GLY A 236 -13.01 4.92 15.13
CA GLY A 236 -13.67 5.99 15.85
C GLY A 236 -14.89 6.57 15.11
N PRO A 237 -15.56 7.58 15.69
CA PRO A 237 -16.82 8.14 15.14
C PRO A 237 -16.72 8.67 13.71
N GLY A 238 -15.55 9.12 13.27
CA GLY A 238 -15.30 9.61 11.91
C GLY A 238 -15.14 8.50 10.85
N ALA A 239 -15.06 7.23 11.26
CA ALA A 239 -14.94 6.10 10.34
C ALA A 239 -16.12 6.00 9.36
N LEU A 240 -17.35 6.14 9.85
CA LEU A 240 -18.54 6.02 9.01
C LEU A 240 -18.68 7.19 8.01
N PRO A 241 -18.60 8.48 8.42
CA PRO A 241 -18.59 9.59 7.47
C PRO A 241 -17.47 9.48 6.42
N PHE A 242 -16.30 8.99 6.81
CA PHE A 242 -15.20 8.74 5.88
C PHE A 242 -15.57 7.68 4.83
N LEU A 243 -16.16 6.56 5.26
CA LEU A 243 -16.59 5.49 4.35
C LEU A 243 -17.70 5.98 3.42
N GLU A 244 -18.70 6.69 3.93
CA GLU A 244 -19.78 7.27 3.12
C GLU A 244 -19.24 8.22 2.06
N ASP A 245 -18.32 9.12 2.43
CA ASP A 245 -17.75 10.10 1.52
C ASP A 245 -16.83 9.47 0.46
N ARG A 246 -16.05 8.45 0.82
CA ARG A 246 -15.03 7.88 -0.08
C ARG A 246 -15.53 6.63 -0.82
N ILE A 247 -16.02 5.64 -0.08
CA ILE A 247 -16.52 4.37 -0.64
C ILE A 247 -17.91 4.56 -1.23
N GLY A 248 -18.77 5.37 -0.60
CA GLY A 248 -20.09 5.69 -1.16
C GLY A 248 -20.00 6.39 -2.52
N LYS A 249 -19.09 7.36 -2.69
CA LYS A 249 -18.83 8.00 -3.99
C LYS A 249 -18.34 7.00 -5.05
N ALA A 250 -17.42 6.11 -4.67
CA ALA A 250 -16.92 5.07 -5.56
C ALA A 250 -18.03 4.11 -6.03
N ARG A 251 -18.91 3.67 -5.11
CA ARG A 251 -20.10 2.89 -5.45
C ARG A 251 -21.02 3.61 -6.44
N ASN A 252 -21.23 4.91 -6.24
CA ASN A 252 -22.02 5.72 -7.16
C ASN A 252 -21.37 5.82 -8.56
N GLN A 253 -20.04 5.91 -8.64
CA GLN A 253 -19.31 5.91 -9.92
C GLN A 253 -19.45 4.56 -10.66
N ILE A 254 -19.37 3.45 -9.92
CA ILE A 254 -19.60 2.10 -10.44
C ILE A 254 -21.05 1.97 -10.95
N ALA A 255 -22.04 2.32 -10.14
CA ALA A 255 -23.46 2.24 -10.51
C ALA A 255 -23.78 3.12 -11.74
N LYS A 256 -23.22 4.33 -11.77
CA LYS A 256 -23.34 5.23 -12.91
C LYS A 256 -22.73 4.63 -14.18
N THR A 257 -21.55 4.02 -14.08
CA THR A 257 -20.90 3.39 -15.24
C THR A 257 -21.68 2.18 -15.73
N LYS A 258 -22.23 1.37 -14.82
CA LYS A 258 -23.18 0.31 -15.16
C LYS A 258 -24.36 0.86 -15.98
N GLY A 259 -24.97 1.97 -15.55
CA GLY A 259 -26.03 2.63 -16.30
C GLY A 259 -25.61 3.09 -17.71
N LEU A 260 -24.38 3.59 -17.88
CA LEU A 260 -23.84 3.96 -19.20
C LEU A 260 -23.73 2.74 -20.14
N ILE A 261 -23.39 1.57 -19.59
CA ILE A 261 -23.32 0.30 -20.33
C ILE A 261 -24.72 -0.16 -20.74
N GLU A 262 -25.68 -0.13 -19.81
CA GLU A 262 -27.07 -0.51 -20.07
C GLU A 262 -27.72 0.39 -21.13
N ASP A 263 -27.49 1.70 -21.04
CA ASP A 263 -27.92 2.71 -22.01
C ASP A 263 -27.17 2.61 -23.35
N SER A 264 -26.10 1.81 -23.43
CA SER A 264 -25.26 1.67 -24.63
C SER A 264 -24.73 3.02 -25.13
N LYS A 265 -24.24 3.85 -24.21
CA LYS A 265 -23.65 5.14 -24.55
C LYS A 265 -22.44 4.95 -25.47
N PRO A 266 -22.13 5.93 -26.35
CA PRO A 266 -20.95 5.88 -27.20
C PRO A 266 -19.67 5.58 -26.40
N GLY A 267 -18.94 4.54 -26.80
CA GLY A 267 -17.75 4.01 -26.12
C GLY A 267 -18.02 2.82 -25.18
N PHE A 268 -19.28 2.52 -24.87
CA PHE A 268 -19.66 1.43 -23.95
C PHE A 268 -20.33 0.23 -24.64
N GLU A 269 -20.45 0.25 -25.96
CA GLU A 269 -21.20 -0.74 -26.74
C GLU A 269 -20.67 -2.17 -26.54
N ASP A 270 -19.35 -2.32 -26.47
CA ASP A 270 -18.67 -3.61 -26.33
C ASP A 270 -18.92 -4.28 -24.96
N PHE A 271 -19.42 -3.54 -23.97
CA PHE A 271 -19.71 -4.08 -22.64
C PHE A 271 -21.18 -4.45 -22.45
N LYS A 272 -22.04 -4.15 -23.43
CA LYS A 272 -23.48 -4.38 -23.31
C LYS A 272 -23.79 -5.87 -23.15
N GLY A 273 -24.62 -6.20 -22.17
CA GLY A 273 -25.03 -7.58 -21.88
C GLY A 273 -24.06 -8.37 -21.02
N LEU A 274 -22.91 -7.80 -20.67
CA LEU A 274 -22.00 -8.37 -19.67
C LEU A 274 -22.55 -8.15 -18.26
N LEU A 275 -22.28 -9.10 -17.36
CA LEU A 275 -22.63 -9.03 -15.95
C LEU A 275 -21.66 -8.08 -15.23
N PRO A 276 -22.15 -6.96 -14.65
CA PRO A 276 -21.29 -5.99 -14.00
C PRO A 276 -20.91 -6.44 -12.58
N LEU A 277 -19.62 -6.37 -12.27
CA LEU A 277 -19.06 -6.59 -10.92
C LEU A 277 -18.22 -5.37 -10.54
N GLY A 278 -18.38 -4.85 -9.33
CA GLY A 278 -17.68 -3.67 -8.83
C GLY A 278 -16.44 -4.05 -8.01
N LEU A 279 -15.37 -3.29 -8.19
CA LEU A 279 -14.17 -3.37 -7.35
C LEU A 279 -13.70 -1.96 -7.00
N ILE A 280 -13.55 -1.68 -5.71
CA ILE A 280 -12.98 -0.42 -5.24
C ILE A 280 -11.59 -0.72 -4.70
N VAL A 281 -10.57 -0.13 -5.31
CA VAL A 281 -9.16 -0.35 -4.97
C VAL A 281 -8.64 0.82 -4.14
N THR A 282 -8.14 0.56 -2.94
CA THR A 282 -7.57 1.58 -2.05
C THR A 282 -6.05 1.46 -1.95
N ALA A 283 -5.35 2.59 -1.82
CA ALA A 283 -3.89 2.58 -1.61
C ALA A 283 -3.48 1.94 -0.28
N GLU A 284 -4.33 2.04 0.74
CA GLU A 284 -4.12 1.46 2.08
C GLU A 284 -5.28 0.51 2.44
N PRO A 285 -5.06 -0.50 3.30
CA PRO A 285 -6.13 -1.35 3.80
C PRO A 285 -7.22 -0.58 4.54
N VAL A 286 -8.47 -0.79 4.14
CA VAL A 286 -9.67 -0.29 4.84
C VAL A 286 -10.45 -1.47 5.37
N HIS A 287 -9.99 -2.07 6.47
CA HIS A 287 -10.49 -3.36 6.96
C HIS A 287 -12.00 -3.41 7.23
N ILE A 288 -12.61 -2.28 7.58
CA ILE A 288 -14.05 -2.17 7.86
C ILE A 288 -14.92 -1.97 6.61
N ALA A 289 -14.33 -1.76 5.43
CA ALA A 289 -15.08 -1.32 4.24
C ALA A 289 -16.07 -2.36 3.68
N ASN A 290 -15.86 -3.64 4.01
CA ASN A 290 -16.72 -4.75 3.56
C ASN A 290 -17.58 -5.34 4.69
N GLU A 291 -17.49 -4.81 5.90
CA GLU A 291 -18.31 -5.27 7.02
C GLU A 291 -19.78 -4.87 6.81
N SER A 292 -20.70 -5.82 6.99
CA SER A 292 -22.13 -5.66 6.69
C SER A 292 -22.77 -4.44 7.36
N VAL A 293 -22.39 -4.15 8.61
CA VAL A 293 -22.88 -3.01 9.39
C VAL A 293 -22.57 -1.66 8.74
N PHE A 294 -21.46 -1.57 8.00
CA PHE A 294 -21.07 -0.36 7.28
C PHE A 294 -21.63 -0.36 5.86
N THR A 295 -21.56 -1.49 5.15
CA THR A 295 -22.08 -1.58 3.78
C THR A 295 -23.58 -1.36 3.68
N ALA A 296 -24.34 -1.67 4.75
CA ALA A 296 -25.77 -1.41 4.85
C ALA A 296 -26.13 0.09 4.95
N ARG A 297 -25.17 0.95 5.33
CA ARG A 297 -25.36 2.41 5.38
C ARG A 297 -24.88 3.11 4.11
N LEU A 298 -24.10 2.42 3.28
CA LEU A 298 -23.68 2.93 1.98
C LEU A 298 -24.84 2.84 0.97
N PRO A 299 -24.81 3.64 -0.11
CA PRO A 299 -25.77 3.51 -1.20
C PRO A 299 -25.89 2.06 -1.66
N SER A 300 -27.14 1.62 -1.90
CA SER A 300 -27.42 0.26 -2.40
C SER A 300 -26.62 0.07 -3.69
N ALA A 301 -25.74 -0.93 -3.67
CA ALA A 301 -24.93 -1.23 -4.83
C ALA A 301 -25.76 -2.10 -5.76
N GLU A 302 -26.37 -1.50 -6.79
CA GLU A 302 -27.03 -2.24 -7.89
C GLU A 302 -26.04 -3.13 -8.67
N CYS A 303 -24.75 -3.01 -8.37
CA CYS A 303 -23.65 -3.83 -8.82
C CYS A 303 -22.95 -4.42 -7.58
N PRO A 304 -22.87 -5.75 -7.41
CA PRO A 304 -22.14 -6.35 -6.30
C PRO A 304 -20.71 -5.82 -6.27
N THR A 305 -20.27 -5.25 -5.15
CA THR A 305 -19.03 -4.47 -5.09
C THR A 305 -18.17 -4.89 -3.90
N LEU A 306 -16.91 -5.21 -4.17
CA LEU A 306 -15.89 -5.50 -3.15
C LEU A 306 -14.92 -4.32 -3.01
N VAL A 307 -14.50 -4.01 -1.78
CA VAL A 307 -13.42 -3.04 -1.51
C VAL A 307 -12.13 -3.78 -1.17
N VAL A 308 -11.03 -3.45 -1.82
CA VAL A 308 -9.73 -4.10 -1.62
C VAL A 308 -8.62 -3.07 -1.56
N SER A 309 -7.55 -3.33 -0.83
CA SER A 309 -6.31 -2.57 -0.93
C SER A 309 -5.46 -3.00 -2.13
N LEU A 310 -4.42 -2.23 -2.47
CA LEU A 310 -3.43 -2.64 -3.48
C LEU A 310 -2.80 -4.01 -3.16
N LYS A 311 -2.53 -4.30 -1.89
CA LYS A 311 -2.03 -5.60 -1.45
C LYS A 311 -3.01 -6.72 -1.78
N GLU A 312 -4.29 -6.51 -1.48
CA GLU A 312 -5.35 -7.50 -1.76
C GLU A 312 -5.64 -7.61 -3.26
N LEU A 313 -5.52 -6.53 -4.02
CA LEU A 313 -5.57 -6.55 -5.49
C LEU A 313 -4.45 -7.41 -6.08
N GLU A 314 -3.22 -7.30 -5.56
CA GLU A 314 -2.09 -8.12 -6.02
C GLU A 314 -2.35 -9.61 -5.77
N LEU A 315 -2.94 -9.93 -4.60
CA LEU A 315 -3.36 -11.30 -4.26
C LEU A 315 -4.49 -11.81 -5.16
N LEU A 316 -5.40 -10.95 -5.59
CA LEU A 316 -6.44 -11.32 -6.55
C LEU A 316 -5.87 -11.51 -7.96
N CYS A 317 -5.01 -10.59 -8.41
CA CYS A 317 -4.47 -10.62 -9.77
C CYS A 317 -3.52 -11.81 -9.99
N GLN A 318 -2.87 -12.33 -8.95
CA GLN A 318 -2.03 -13.54 -9.04
C GLN A 318 -2.83 -14.80 -9.43
N LEU A 319 -4.15 -14.81 -9.18
CA LEU A 319 -5.04 -15.94 -9.45
C LEU A 319 -5.37 -16.07 -10.94
N GLY A 320 -5.21 -14.98 -11.70
CA GLY A 320 -5.74 -14.86 -13.06
C GLY A 320 -7.20 -14.41 -13.09
N ALA A 321 -7.66 -13.90 -14.23
CA ALA A 321 -8.93 -13.19 -14.37
C ALA A 321 -10.16 -14.05 -14.02
N GLU A 322 -10.22 -15.29 -14.50
CA GLU A 322 -11.35 -16.19 -14.24
C GLU A 322 -11.51 -16.49 -12.74
N GLU A 323 -10.41 -16.89 -12.10
CA GLU A 323 -10.40 -17.22 -10.67
C GLU A 323 -10.63 -15.97 -9.82
N MET A 324 -10.04 -14.83 -10.18
CA MET A 324 -10.30 -13.54 -9.53
C MET A 324 -11.79 -13.20 -9.52
N ILE A 325 -12.48 -13.31 -10.67
CA ILE A 325 -13.92 -13.04 -10.74
C ILE A 325 -14.72 -14.05 -9.92
N ARG A 326 -14.37 -15.34 -9.98
CA ARG A 326 -15.01 -16.38 -9.14
C ARG A 326 -14.89 -16.04 -7.66
N THR A 327 -13.68 -15.72 -7.20
CA THR A 327 -13.39 -15.37 -5.80
C THR A 327 -14.14 -14.11 -5.39
N ILE A 328 -14.12 -13.03 -6.18
CA ILE A 328 -14.86 -11.80 -5.84
C ILE A 328 -16.35 -12.10 -5.73
N ARG A 329 -16.94 -12.83 -6.69
CA ARG A 329 -18.36 -13.22 -6.66
C ARG A 329 -18.72 -14.04 -5.41
N ALA A 330 -17.87 -14.99 -5.02
CA ALA A 330 -18.07 -15.77 -3.81
C ALA A 330 -18.06 -14.87 -2.55
N ILE A 331 -17.10 -13.95 -2.45
CA ILE A 331 -16.96 -13.04 -1.31
C ILE A 331 -18.16 -12.08 -1.20
N VAL A 332 -18.57 -11.45 -2.31
CA VAL A 332 -19.70 -10.50 -2.28
C VAL A 332 -21.06 -11.18 -2.16
N GLY A 333 -21.15 -12.47 -2.52
CA GLY A 333 -22.38 -13.26 -2.49
C GLY A 333 -22.66 -13.94 -1.16
N ASP A 334 -21.68 -14.04 -0.27
CA ASP A 334 -21.79 -14.74 1.01
C ASP A 334 -21.62 -13.75 2.19
N PRO A 335 -22.69 -13.52 2.98
CA PRO A 335 -22.66 -12.66 4.15
C PRO A 335 -21.59 -13.03 5.18
N ASP A 336 -21.16 -14.29 5.28
CA ASP A 336 -20.20 -14.74 6.28
C ASP A 336 -18.80 -14.14 6.02
N PHE A 337 -18.42 -13.91 4.75
CA PHE A 337 -17.15 -13.26 4.42
C PHE A 337 -17.11 -11.77 4.80
N THR A 338 -18.26 -11.15 5.08
CA THR A 338 -18.31 -9.77 5.60
C THR A 338 -17.80 -9.66 7.04
N THR A 339 -17.56 -10.78 7.72
CA THR A 339 -16.98 -10.82 9.08
C THR A 339 -15.46 -11.05 9.08
N LEU A 340 -14.89 -11.36 7.91
CA LEU A 340 -13.49 -11.70 7.71
C LEU A 340 -12.75 -10.54 7.04
N THR A 341 -11.42 -10.53 7.18
CA THR A 341 -10.60 -9.65 6.36
C THR A 341 -10.66 -10.12 4.92
N VAL A 342 -10.58 -9.20 3.95
CA VAL A 342 -10.66 -9.58 2.54
C VAL A 342 -9.51 -10.51 2.16
N GLU A 343 -8.30 -10.25 2.65
CA GLU A 343 -7.19 -11.19 2.48
C GLU A 343 -7.52 -12.61 2.96
N HIS A 344 -8.15 -12.76 4.12
CA HIS A 344 -8.54 -14.08 4.63
C HIS A 344 -9.65 -14.69 3.77
N ALA A 345 -10.64 -13.90 3.36
CA ALA A 345 -11.71 -14.34 2.47
C ALA A 345 -11.18 -14.81 1.10
N ILE A 346 -10.20 -14.10 0.52
CA ILE A 346 -9.50 -14.52 -0.70
C ILE A 346 -8.83 -15.87 -0.49
N ARG A 347 -8.06 -16.04 0.60
CA ARG A 347 -7.35 -17.29 0.90
C ARG A 347 -8.29 -18.48 1.16
N GLN A 348 -9.48 -18.24 1.71
CA GLN A 348 -10.48 -19.30 1.92
C GLN A 348 -11.20 -19.71 0.63
N ASN A 349 -11.37 -18.79 -0.31
CA ASN A 349 -12.11 -19.01 -1.57
C ASN A 349 -11.20 -19.33 -2.76
N THR A 350 -9.91 -19.53 -2.54
CA THR A 350 -8.95 -19.89 -3.58
C THR A 350 -8.52 -21.33 -3.41
N ASP A 351 -8.47 -22.07 -4.52
CA ASP A 351 -7.92 -23.42 -4.49
C ASP A 351 -6.46 -23.35 -4.01
N ARG A 352 -6.08 -24.15 -3.01
CA ARG A 352 -4.72 -24.14 -2.42
C ARG A 352 -3.59 -24.25 -3.46
N LEU A 353 -3.86 -24.85 -4.62
CA LEU A 353 -2.93 -24.95 -5.74
C LEU A 353 -2.80 -23.64 -6.55
N ASN A 354 -3.89 -22.88 -6.69
CA ASN A 354 -3.91 -21.57 -7.34
C ASN A 354 -3.47 -20.43 -6.40
N ALA A 355 -3.60 -20.62 -5.08
CA ALA A 355 -3.10 -19.71 -4.06
C ALA A 355 -1.56 -19.61 -4.02
N ASN A 356 -0.86 -20.55 -4.67
CA ASN A 356 0.59 -20.48 -4.94
C ASN A 356 0.92 -19.76 -6.25
N GLY A 357 -0.07 -19.10 -6.87
CA GLY A 357 0.14 -18.23 -8.01
C GLY A 357 1.16 -17.15 -7.70
N HIS A 358 2.02 -16.88 -8.67
CA HIS A 358 3.16 -16.01 -8.55
C HIS A 358 2.84 -14.65 -9.20
N ASN A 359 2.78 -13.56 -8.42
CA ASN A 359 2.60 -12.22 -8.99
C ASN A 359 3.92 -11.77 -9.63
N LYS A 360 4.05 -12.05 -10.93
CA LYS A 360 5.30 -11.82 -11.67
C LYS A 360 5.71 -10.35 -11.74
N ILE A 361 4.79 -9.41 -11.54
CA ILE A 361 5.14 -7.98 -11.47
C ILE A 361 5.90 -7.73 -10.18
N ILE A 362 5.33 -8.14 -9.04
CA ILE A 362 5.95 -8.01 -7.74
C ILE A 362 7.25 -8.81 -7.69
N GLU A 363 7.25 -10.06 -8.12
CA GLU A 363 8.43 -10.92 -8.10
C GLU A 363 9.57 -10.39 -8.95
N LYS A 364 9.30 -9.83 -10.13
CA LYS A 364 10.38 -9.21 -10.93
C LYS A 364 10.96 -7.99 -10.24
N ALA A 365 10.12 -7.14 -9.65
CA ALA A 365 10.59 -5.99 -8.89
C ALA A 365 11.35 -6.43 -7.63
N PHE A 366 10.83 -7.46 -6.96
CA PHE A 366 11.43 -8.10 -5.80
C PHE A 366 12.76 -8.74 -6.14
N ASP A 367 12.89 -9.55 -7.19
CA ASP A 367 14.15 -10.15 -7.66
C ASP A 367 15.16 -9.10 -8.07
N ALA A 368 14.68 -8.04 -8.76
CA ALA A 368 15.50 -6.88 -9.08
C ALA A 368 16.00 -6.21 -7.79
N THR A 369 15.27 -6.31 -6.68
CA THR A 369 15.63 -5.79 -5.35
C THR A 369 16.41 -6.80 -4.48
N LEU A 370 16.18 -8.11 -4.61
CA LEU A 370 16.72 -9.21 -3.79
C LEU A 370 18.07 -9.70 -4.28
N LYS A 371 18.33 -9.66 -5.59
CA LYS A 371 19.71 -9.81 -6.11
C LYS A 371 20.67 -8.82 -5.44
N LEU A 372 20.13 -7.77 -4.82
CA LEU A 372 20.84 -6.78 -4.01
C LEU A 372 20.75 -7.14 -2.51
N GLY A 373 19.59 -7.55 -1.98
CA GLY A 373 19.39 -7.92 -0.56
C GLY A 373 20.06 -9.22 -0.07
N GLN A 374 20.13 -10.29 -0.89
CA GLN A 374 20.74 -11.58 -0.48
C GLN A 374 22.25 -11.46 -0.23
N LYS A 375 22.93 -10.53 -0.92
CA LYS A 375 24.34 -10.21 -0.66
C LYS A 375 24.51 -9.48 0.69
N VAL A 376 23.52 -8.69 1.09
CA VAL A 376 23.51 -7.92 2.36
C VAL A 376 23.26 -8.85 3.54
N GLU A 377 22.20 -9.65 3.53
CA GLU A 377 21.84 -10.50 4.67
C GLU A 377 22.89 -11.58 4.99
N ALA A 378 23.51 -12.18 3.96
CA ALA A 378 24.55 -13.20 4.13
C ALA A 378 25.86 -12.66 4.74
N ASN A 379 26.19 -11.40 4.47
CA ASN A 379 27.41 -10.77 4.99
C ASN A 379 27.18 -10.11 6.35
N LEU A 380 26.02 -9.47 6.59
CA LEU A 380 25.71 -8.83 7.87
C LEU A 380 25.44 -9.81 9.01
N SER A 381 25.04 -11.05 8.72
CA SER A 381 24.86 -12.10 9.73
C SER A 381 26.18 -12.76 10.16
N GLY A 382 27.29 -12.49 9.44
CA GLY A 382 28.61 -13.07 9.71
C GLY A 382 29.59 -12.17 10.47
N VAL A 383 29.27 -10.88 10.68
CA VAL A 383 30.28 -9.89 11.11
C VAL A 383 30.40 -9.71 12.63
N ASP A 384 29.43 -10.14 13.44
CA ASP A 384 29.45 -9.94 14.91
C ASP A 384 29.37 -11.25 15.73
N ARG A 385 30.14 -12.28 15.37
CA ARG A 385 30.31 -13.50 16.20
C ARG A 385 31.75 -13.76 16.68
N THR A 386 32.54 -12.71 16.85
CA THR A 386 33.87 -12.80 17.47
C THR A 386 34.01 -11.84 18.63
#